data_AF-A0A7X1N6Z8-F1
#
_entry.id   AF-A0A7X1N6Z8-F1
#
_cell.length_a   1.000
_cell.length_b   1.000
_cell.length_c   1.000
_cell.angle_alpha   90.00
_cell.angle_beta   90.00
_cell.angle_gamma   90.00
#
_symmetry.space_group_name_H-M   'P 1'
#
loop_
_entity.id
_entity.type
_entity.pdbx_description
1 polymer ?
#
loop_
_entity_poly.entity_id
_entity_poly.type
_entity_poly.pdbx_seq_one_letter_code
_entity_poly.pdbx_strand_id
1 'polypeptide(L)'
;MVEQYVIAALAGVVASALVGVLAHRWLIRKADGQHLTALESQANELTQAEERHAAEIRQHEQQARELHALADTLREDLVHHSTQAEEARAALNALSSQKDEWLQHATRLSGEAARLRHLSATFERWHEQMISLMAQNHDMHAKNNELSSIVRHVLIVSLNASIEAARAGAAGRGFSIVASEVRALASRSQELSKSYHDSLNRNDLITTATFQDIQAGGKMIAASLASVEALAGQIQSRLEQATS
;
A
#
# COMPACT_ATOMS: atom_id res chain seq x y z
N MET A 1 7.98 -115.30 -90.35
CA MET A 1 7.31 -113.99 -90.28
C MET A 1 6.92 -113.54 -88.86
N VAL A 2 7.04 -114.37 -87.80
CA VAL A 2 6.64 -113.99 -86.43
C VAL A 2 7.76 -113.31 -85.61
N GLU A 3 9.04 -113.68 -85.81
CA GLU A 3 10.18 -113.10 -85.07
C GLU A 3 10.42 -111.61 -85.33
N GLN A 4 10.23 -111.12 -86.56
CA GLN A 4 10.38 -109.68 -86.88
C GLN A 4 9.32 -108.81 -86.20
N TYR A 5 8.10 -109.33 -85.99
CA TYR A 5 7.04 -108.61 -85.26
C TYR A 5 7.30 -108.56 -83.76
N VAL A 6 7.89 -109.62 -83.16
CA VAL A 6 8.23 -109.64 -81.73
C VAL A 6 9.38 -108.68 -81.41
N ILE A 7 10.40 -108.61 -82.27
CA ILE A 7 11.51 -107.65 -82.12
C ILE A 7 11.03 -106.21 -82.33
N ALA A 8 10.14 -105.96 -83.30
CA ALA A 8 9.54 -104.64 -83.51
C ALA A 8 8.61 -104.22 -82.36
N ALA A 9 7.85 -105.16 -81.78
CA ALA A 9 7.01 -104.91 -80.62
C ALA A 9 7.83 -104.62 -79.36
N LEU A 10 8.90 -105.38 -79.11
CA LEU A 10 9.83 -105.13 -78.00
C LEU A 10 10.56 -103.79 -78.16
N ALA A 11 11.01 -103.44 -79.37
CA ALA A 11 11.60 -102.13 -79.66
C ALA A 11 10.61 -100.99 -79.45
N GLY A 12 9.33 -101.18 -79.82
CA GLY A 12 8.25 -100.21 -79.56
C GLY A 12 7.95 -100.04 -78.07
N VAL A 13 7.99 -101.11 -77.28
CA VAL A 13 7.81 -101.07 -75.82
C VAL A 13 9.00 -100.38 -75.14
N VAL A 14 10.23 -100.66 -75.56
CA VAL A 14 11.43 -100.00 -75.01
C VAL A 14 11.47 -98.52 -75.39
N ALA A 15 11.12 -98.18 -76.64
CA ALA A 15 11.06 -96.78 -77.09
C ALA A 15 9.96 -95.99 -76.35
N SER A 16 8.78 -96.58 -76.17
CA SER A 16 7.69 -95.95 -75.40
C SER A 16 8.02 -95.83 -73.90
N ALA A 17 8.70 -96.81 -73.32
CA ALA A 17 9.21 -96.73 -71.94
C ALA A 17 10.29 -95.64 -71.79
N LEU A 18 11.23 -95.53 -72.73
CA LEU A 18 12.24 -94.47 -72.74
C LEU A 18 11.61 -93.07 -72.90
N VAL A 19 10.64 -92.92 -73.80
CA VAL A 19 9.86 -91.68 -73.96
C VAL A 19 9.08 -91.37 -72.68
N GLY A 20 8.48 -92.37 -72.04
CA GLY A 20 7.79 -92.23 -70.75
C GLY A 20 8.72 -91.79 -69.63
N VAL A 21 9.91 -92.38 -69.52
CA VAL A 21 10.94 -92.00 -68.52
C VAL A 21 11.48 -90.59 -68.79
N LEU A 22 11.71 -90.23 -70.06
CA LEU A 22 12.15 -88.89 -70.46
C LEU A 22 11.07 -87.85 -70.22
N ALA A 23 9.81 -88.14 -70.56
CA ALA A 23 8.66 -87.28 -70.30
C ALA A 23 8.40 -87.11 -68.80
N HIS A 24 8.54 -88.19 -68.01
CA HIS A 24 8.43 -88.15 -66.56
C HIS A 24 9.56 -87.33 -65.92
N ARG A 25 10.81 -87.53 -66.37
CA ARG A 25 11.96 -86.69 -65.95
C ARG A 25 11.80 -85.22 -66.35
N TRP A 26 11.21 -84.94 -67.51
CA TRP A 26 10.92 -83.59 -67.97
C TRP A 26 9.80 -82.94 -67.16
N LEU A 27 8.72 -83.67 -66.86
CA LEU A 27 7.64 -83.21 -66.00
C LEU A 27 8.11 -82.96 -64.56
N ILE A 28 8.96 -83.83 -64.00
CA ILE A 28 9.57 -83.63 -62.68
C ILE A 28 10.47 -82.38 -62.72
N ARG A 29 11.37 -82.23 -63.69
CA ARG A 29 12.20 -81.01 -63.81
C ARG A 29 11.38 -79.73 -64.00
N LYS A 30 10.26 -79.81 -64.72
CA LYS A 30 9.35 -78.68 -64.93
C LYS A 30 8.59 -78.35 -63.65
N ALA A 31 8.11 -79.35 -62.93
CA ALA A 31 7.47 -79.19 -61.63
C ALA A 31 8.46 -78.66 -60.59
N ASP A 32 9.67 -79.24 -60.49
CA ASP A 32 10.75 -78.76 -59.63
C ASP A 32 11.13 -77.31 -59.96
N GLY A 33 11.23 -76.96 -61.25
CA GLY A 33 11.47 -75.59 -61.69
C GLY A 33 10.34 -74.62 -61.30
N GLN A 34 9.07 -75.05 -61.43
CA GLN A 34 7.91 -74.26 -60.99
C GLN A 34 7.87 -74.07 -59.48
N HIS A 35 8.17 -75.13 -58.70
CA HIS A 35 8.27 -75.09 -57.25
C HIS A 35 9.44 -74.21 -56.79
N LEU A 36 10.60 -74.26 -57.46
CA LEU A 36 11.74 -73.38 -57.22
C LEU A 36 11.37 -71.92 -57.48
N THR A 37 10.72 -71.61 -58.62
CA THR A 37 10.27 -70.24 -58.90
C THR A 37 9.20 -69.75 -57.93
N ALA A 38 8.31 -70.64 -57.46
CA ALA A 38 7.30 -70.30 -56.46
C ALA A 38 7.96 -69.99 -55.10
N LEU A 39 8.91 -70.82 -54.67
CA LEU A 39 9.72 -70.60 -53.46
C LEU A 39 10.55 -69.32 -53.57
N GLU A 40 11.17 -69.04 -54.72
CA GLU A 40 11.89 -67.78 -54.97
C GLU A 40 10.96 -66.57 -54.88
N SER A 41 9.75 -66.64 -55.46
CA SER A 41 8.78 -65.55 -55.38
C SER A 41 8.32 -65.30 -53.94
N GLN A 42 8.07 -66.37 -53.19
CA GLN A 42 7.61 -66.31 -51.81
C GLN A 42 8.72 -65.80 -50.88
N ALA A 43 9.96 -66.23 -51.11
CA ALA A 43 11.13 -65.69 -50.42
C ALA A 43 11.32 -64.20 -50.70
N ASN A 44 11.10 -63.76 -51.95
CA ASN A 44 11.21 -62.35 -52.33
C ASN A 44 10.09 -61.49 -51.72
N GLU A 45 8.86 -62.00 -51.65
CA GLU A 45 7.73 -61.36 -50.94
C GLU A 45 7.99 -61.25 -49.44
N LEU A 46 8.49 -62.31 -48.81
CA LEU A 46 8.90 -62.31 -47.40
C LEU A 46 10.01 -61.29 -47.13
N THR A 47 11.01 -61.22 -48.02
CA THR A 47 12.11 -60.25 -47.90
C THR A 47 11.57 -58.81 -48.02
N GLN A 48 10.67 -58.55 -48.98
CA GLN A 48 10.00 -57.24 -49.07
C GLN A 48 9.13 -56.93 -47.84
N ALA A 49 8.44 -57.91 -47.28
CA ALA A 49 7.62 -57.72 -46.08
C ALA A 49 8.50 -57.42 -44.85
N GLU A 50 9.63 -58.11 -44.68
CA GLU A 50 10.62 -57.79 -43.65
C GLU A 50 11.18 -56.38 -43.83
N GLU A 51 11.52 -55.97 -45.06
CA GLU A 51 12.00 -54.60 -45.32
C GLU A 51 10.95 -53.53 -44.98
N ARG A 52 9.68 -53.78 -45.31
CA ARG A 52 8.55 -52.88 -44.96
C ARG A 52 8.37 -52.79 -43.44
N HIS A 53 8.33 -53.92 -42.74
CA HIS A 53 8.22 -53.94 -41.28
C HIS A 53 9.43 -53.28 -40.61
N ALA A 54 10.63 -53.50 -41.12
CA ALA A 54 11.82 -52.82 -40.62
C ALA A 54 11.75 -51.30 -40.83
N ALA A 55 11.14 -50.84 -41.92
CA ALA A 55 10.89 -49.41 -42.14
C ALA A 55 9.83 -48.84 -41.19
N GLU A 56 8.72 -49.55 -40.96
CA GLU A 56 7.70 -49.17 -39.99
C GLU A 56 8.25 -49.10 -38.57
N ILE A 57 9.03 -50.10 -38.14
CA ILE A 57 9.67 -50.10 -36.81
C ILE A 57 10.57 -48.87 -36.66
N ARG A 58 11.39 -48.55 -37.66
CA ARG A 58 12.23 -47.33 -37.64
C ARG A 58 11.40 -46.05 -37.52
N GLN A 59 10.26 -45.98 -38.21
CA GLN A 59 9.33 -44.85 -38.11
C GLN A 59 8.70 -44.75 -36.73
N HIS A 60 8.21 -45.85 -36.17
CA HIS A 60 7.64 -45.90 -34.82
C HIS A 60 8.67 -45.54 -33.75
N GLU A 61 9.91 -46.02 -33.86
CA GLU A 61 11.01 -45.63 -32.97
C GLU A 61 11.31 -44.13 -33.06
N GLN A 62 11.24 -43.54 -34.25
CA GLN A 62 11.42 -42.10 -34.42
C GLN A 62 10.27 -41.30 -33.80
N GLN A 63 9.01 -41.70 -34.01
CA GLN A 63 7.86 -41.09 -33.35
C GLN A 63 7.93 -41.23 -31.82
N ALA A 64 8.36 -42.37 -31.29
CA ALA A 64 8.55 -42.57 -29.87
C ALA A 64 9.62 -41.62 -29.31
N ARG A 65 10.74 -41.44 -30.03
CA ARG A 65 11.77 -40.46 -29.66
C ARG A 65 11.25 -39.02 -29.66
N GLU A 66 10.47 -38.64 -30.67
CA GLU A 66 9.84 -37.31 -30.75
C GLU A 66 8.83 -37.07 -29.62
N LEU A 67 7.99 -38.07 -29.31
CA LEU A 67 7.05 -38.02 -28.18
C LEU A 67 7.77 -37.91 -26.83
N HIS A 68 8.86 -38.65 -26.63
CA HIS A 68 9.67 -38.54 -25.42
C HIS A 68 10.29 -37.15 -25.28
N ALA A 69 10.87 -36.62 -26.35
CA ALA A 69 11.42 -35.26 -26.35
C ALA A 69 10.34 -34.20 -26.01
N LEU A 70 9.15 -34.32 -26.61
CA LEU A 70 8.03 -33.43 -26.31
C LEU A 70 7.56 -33.54 -24.86
N ALA A 71 7.49 -34.76 -24.31
CA ALA A 71 7.10 -34.99 -22.93
C ALA A 71 8.11 -34.39 -21.94
N ASP A 72 9.41 -34.47 -22.25
CA ASP A 72 10.47 -33.85 -21.45
C ASP A 72 10.36 -32.32 -21.47
N THR A 73 10.13 -31.70 -22.65
CA THR A 73 9.90 -30.25 -22.75
C THR A 73 8.65 -29.80 -21.98
N LEU A 74 7.52 -30.51 -22.12
CA LEU A 74 6.30 -30.20 -21.37
C LEU A 74 6.49 -30.31 -19.86
N ARG A 75 7.30 -31.28 -19.41
CA ARG A 75 7.62 -31.45 -18.00
C ARG A 75 8.48 -30.30 -17.47
N GLU A 76 9.44 -29.83 -18.26
CA GLU A 76 10.24 -28.65 -17.94
C GLU A 76 9.37 -27.38 -17.88
N ASP A 77 8.50 -27.17 -18.88
CA ASP A 77 7.56 -26.06 -18.92
C ASP A 77 6.59 -26.08 -17.72
N LEU A 78 6.10 -27.26 -17.32
CA LEU A 78 5.20 -27.40 -16.17
C LEU A 78 5.90 -27.02 -14.87
N VAL A 79 7.16 -27.43 -14.69
CA VAL A 79 7.97 -27.04 -13.53
C VAL A 79 8.19 -25.53 -13.53
N HIS A 80 8.53 -24.94 -14.68
CA HIS A 80 8.74 -23.50 -14.82
C HIS A 80 7.47 -22.68 -14.54
N HIS A 81 6.30 -23.14 -15.01
CA HIS A 81 5.03 -22.49 -14.71
C HIS A 81 4.62 -22.66 -13.25
N SER A 82 4.92 -23.80 -12.63
CA SER A 82 4.67 -24.01 -11.20
C SER A 82 5.48 -23.03 -10.36
N THR A 83 6.77 -22.84 -10.65
CA THR A 83 7.61 -21.88 -9.92
C THR A 83 7.13 -20.44 -10.13
N GLN A 84 6.80 -20.06 -11.38
CA GLN A 84 6.21 -18.74 -11.65
C GLN A 84 4.91 -18.50 -10.89
N ALA A 85 4.04 -19.51 -10.78
CA ALA A 85 2.79 -19.40 -10.04
C ALA A 85 3.02 -19.24 -8.53
N GLU A 86 4.01 -19.93 -7.96
CA GLU A 86 4.40 -19.75 -6.56
C GLU A 86 4.97 -18.36 -6.28
N GLU A 87 5.85 -17.85 -7.15
CA GLU A 87 6.39 -16.49 -7.08
C GLU A 87 5.27 -15.44 -7.17
N ALA A 88 4.34 -15.60 -8.12
CA ALA A 88 3.20 -14.70 -8.27
C ALA A 88 2.31 -14.70 -7.02
N ARG A 89 2.05 -15.88 -6.41
CA ARG A 89 1.29 -15.99 -5.15
C ARG A 89 2.02 -15.31 -4.00
N ALA A 90 3.33 -15.48 -3.88
CA ALA A 90 4.13 -14.82 -2.86
C ALA A 90 4.08 -13.29 -3.02
N ALA A 91 4.21 -12.79 -4.24
CA ALA A 91 4.10 -11.37 -4.56
C ALA A 91 2.72 -10.79 -4.23
N LEU A 92 1.64 -11.52 -4.55
CA LEU A 92 0.26 -11.13 -4.22
C LEU A 92 0.03 -11.03 -2.70
N ASN A 93 0.54 -12.00 -1.93
CA ASN A 93 0.44 -11.97 -0.47
C ASN A 93 1.22 -10.79 0.13
N ALA A 94 2.42 -10.51 -0.39
CA ALA A 94 3.21 -9.36 0.03
C ALA A 94 2.49 -8.02 -0.26
N LEU A 95 1.89 -7.89 -1.45
CA LEU A 95 1.12 -6.71 -1.84
C LEU A 95 -0.12 -6.53 -0.96
N SER A 96 -0.84 -7.62 -0.66
CA SER A 96 -1.99 -7.58 0.25
C SER A 96 -1.60 -7.11 1.65
N SER A 97 -0.49 -7.63 2.20
CA SER A 97 0.03 -7.21 3.50
C SER A 97 0.39 -5.72 3.50
N GLN A 98 1.06 -5.25 2.45
CA GLN A 98 1.44 -3.84 2.31
C GLN A 98 0.22 -2.92 2.19
N LYS A 99 -0.83 -3.36 1.48
CA LYS A 99 -2.10 -2.63 1.41
C LYS A 99 -2.77 -2.51 2.78
N ASP A 100 -2.80 -3.59 3.55
CA ASP A 100 -3.37 -3.59 4.91
C ASP A 100 -2.61 -2.64 5.84
N GLU A 101 -1.27 -2.61 5.74
CA GLU A 101 -0.44 -1.63 6.47
C GLU A 101 -0.80 -0.19 6.09
N TRP A 102 -0.93 0.12 4.81
CA TRP A 102 -1.30 1.46 4.35
C TRP A 102 -2.70 1.88 4.80
N LEU A 103 -3.68 0.97 4.81
CA LEU A 103 -5.01 1.23 5.35
C LEU A 103 -4.97 1.56 6.85
N GLN A 104 -4.14 0.85 7.62
CA GLN A 104 -3.93 1.18 9.03
C GLN A 104 -3.27 2.56 9.20
N HIS A 105 -2.26 2.87 8.39
CA HIS A 105 -1.61 4.19 8.41
C HIS A 105 -2.60 5.31 8.06
N ALA A 106 -3.43 5.14 7.03
CA ALA A 106 -4.46 6.10 6.65
C ALA A 106 -5.45 6.36 7.80
N THR A 107 -5.89 5.28 8.47
CA THR A 107 -6.82 5.38 9.60
C THR A 107 -6.20 6.15 10.78
N ARG A 108 -4.94 5.86 11.13
CA ARG A 108 -4.21 6.59 12.18
C ARG A 108 -4.06 8.06 11.83
N LEU A 109 -3.72 8.36 10.58
CA LEU A 109 -3.49 9.73 10.12
C LEU A 109 -4.78 10.55 10.11
N SER A 110 -5.90 9.95 9.72
CA SER A 110 -7.23 10.56 9.83
C SER A 110 -7.59 10.89 11.30
N GLY A 111 -7.29 9.98 12.22
CA GLY A 111 -7.45 10.22 13.65
C GLY A 111 -6.61 11.39 14.16
N GLU A 112 -5.36 11.50 13.71
CA GLU A 112 -4.46 12.60 14.07
C GLU A 112 -4.93 13.94 13.48
N ALA A 113 -5.40 13.94 12.23
CA ALA A 113 -6.00 15.12 11.62
C ALA A 113 -7.20 15.63 12.42
N ALA A 114 -8.07 14.72 12.88
CA ALA A 114 -9.23 15.08 13.72
C ALA A 114 -8.80 15.72 15.05
N ARG A 115 -7.76 15.18 15.71
CA ARG A 115 -7.20 15.76 16.93
C ARG A 115 -6.62 17.16 16.69
N LEU A 116 -5.87 17.35 15.61
CA LEU A 116 -5.31 18.66 15.24
C LEU A 116 -6.41 19.68 14.93
N ARG A 117 -7.50 19.28 14.27
CA ARG A 117 -8.66 20.17 14.04
C ARG A 117 -9.31 20.59 15.36
N HIS A 118 -9.50 19.66 16.30
CA HIS A 118 -10.03 19.99 17.62
C HIS A 118 -9.09 20.93 18.40
N LEU A 119 -7.79 20.72 18.31
CA LEU A 119 -6.79 21.58 18.93
C LEU A 119 -6.82 22.99 18.31
N SER A 120 -6.89 23.08 16.97
CA SER A 120 -7.04 24.35 16.25
C SER A 120 -8.26 25.14 16.73
N ALA A 121 -9.43 24.49 16.84
CA ALA A 121 -10.64 25.11 17.37
C ALA A 121 -10.49 25.57 18.83
N THR A 122 -9.64 24.89 19.62
CA THR A 122 -9.35 25.29 21.00
C THR A 122 -8.48 26.54 21.05
N PHE A 123 -7.47 26.64 20.18
CA PHE A 123 -6.63 27.83 20.04
C PHE A 123 -7.43 29.05 19.56
N GLU A 124 -8.39 28.86 18.65
CA GLU A 124 -9.28 29.94 18.21
C GLU A 124 -10.13 30.49 19.38
N ARG A 125 -10.71 29.61 20.19
CA ARG A 125 -11.45 30.04 21.40
C ARG A 125 -10.55 30.76 22.40
N TRP A 126 -9.32 30.27 22.61
CA TRP A 126 -8.36 30.97 23.48
C TRP A 126 -7.97 32.33 22.91
N HIS A 127 -7.83 32.44 21.59
CA HIS A 127 -7.55 33.71 20.93
C HIS A 127 -8.66 34.74 21.19
N GLU A 128 -9.93 34.36 21.02
CA GLU A 128 -11.08 35.22 21.36
C GLU A 128 -11.11 35.61 22.85
N GLN A 129 -10.85 34.64 23.74
CA GLN A 129 -10.80 34.90 25.19
C GLN A 129 -9.70 35.88 25.56
N MET A 130 -8.54 35.81 24.91
CA MET A 130 -7.43 36.75 25.14
C MET A 130 -7.76 38.15 24.65
N ILE A 131 -8.44 38.31 23.51
CA ILE A 131 -8.93 39.62 23.04
C ILE A 131 -9.86 40.23 24.10
N SER A 132 -10.80 39.43 24.63
CA SER A 132 -11.68 39.87 25.71
C SER A 132 -10.92 40.26 26.98
N LEU A 133 -9.91 39.47 27.38
CA LEU A 133 -9.07 39.77 28.54
C LEU A 133 -8.28 41.07 28.37
N MET A 134 -7.73 41.34 27.18
CA MET A 134 -7.05 42.61 26.88
C MET A 134 -8.01 43.80 26.99
N ALA A 135 -9.23 43.66 26.46
CA ALA A 135 -10.25 44.69 26.58
C ALA A 135 -10.66 44.95 28.04
N GLN A 136 -10.81 43.88 28.84
CA GLN A 136 -11.07 44.00 30.28
C GLN A 136 -9.93 44.69 31.03
N ASN A 137 -8.67 44.37 30.71
CA ASN A 137 -7.52 45.02 31.34
C ASN A 137 -7.47 46.53 31.01
N HIS A 138 -7.82 46.90 29.77
CA HIS A 138 -7.95 48.29 29.36
C HIS A 138 -9.06 49.04 30.13
N ASP A 139 -10.22 48.42 30.32
CA ASP A 139 -11.30 49.01 31.14
C ASP A 139 -10.87 49.16 32.61
N MET A 140 -10.18 48.17 33.18
CA MET A 140 -9.65 48.27 34.54
C MET A 140 -8.65 49.42 34.70
N HIS A 141 -7.81 49.68 33.68
CA HIS A 141 -6.94 50.87 33.66
C HIS A 141 -7.76 52.16 33.71
N ALA A 142 -8.80 52.28 32.87
CA ALA A 142 -9.67 53.46 32.85
C ALA A 142 -10.33 53.68 34.22
N LYS A 143 -10.85 52.62 34.84
CA LYS A 143 -11.47 52.66 36.17
C LYS A 143 -10.49 53.02 37.27
N ASN A 144 -9.27 52.49 37.24
CA ASN A 144 -8.24 52.86 38.21
C ASN A 144 -7.79 54.32 38.04
N ASN A 145 -7.73 54.83 36.81
CA ASN A 145 -7.42 56.24 36.54
C ASN A 145 -8.51 57.17 37.08
N GLU A 146 -9.77 56.80 36.91
CA GLU A 146 -10.93 57.49 37.49
C GLU A 146 -10.85 57.50 39.03
N LEU A 147 -10.60 56.34 39.65
CA LEU A 147 -10.40 56.22 41.10
C LEU A 147 -9.24 57.11 41.59
N SER A 148 -8.11 57.08 40.91
CA SER A 148 -6.94 57.92 41.21
C SER A 148 -7.29 59.42 41.16
N SER A 149 -8.14 59.82 40.21
CA SER A 149 -8.64 61.20 40.12
C SER A 149 -9.54 61.58 41.29
N ILE A 150 -10.49 60.70 41.65
CA ILE A 150 -11.38 60.91 42.81
C ILE A 150 -10.56 61.05 44.09
N VAL A 151 -9.59 60.15 44.31
CA VAL A 151 -8.73 60.18 45.50
C VAL A 151 -7.93 61.48 45.58
N ARG A 152 -7.34 61.96 44.47
CA ARG A 152 -6.69 63.28 44.43
C ARG A 152 -7.64 64.41 44.82
N HIS A 153 -8.89 64.36 44.34
CA HIS A 153 -9.89 65.36 44.71
C HIS A 153 -10.21 65.33 46.20
N VAL A 154 -10.41 64.14 46.80
CA VAL A 154 -10.63 63.98 48.24
C VAL A 154 -9.44 64.51 49.05
N LEU A 155 -8.21 64.33 48.56
CA LEU A 155 -7.01 64.88 49.19
C LEU A 155 -7.03 66.42 49.24
N ILE A 156 -7.50 67.08 48.17
CA ILE A 156 -7.65 68.53 48.11
C ILE A 156 -8.78 69.01 49.03
N VAL A 157 -9.93 68.33 49.00
CA VAL A 157 -11.09 68.69 49.83
C VAL A 157 -10.77 68.54 51.32
N SER A 158 -10.10 67.45 51.71
CA SER A 158 -9.68 67.23 53.10
C SER A 158 -8.66 68.26 53.57
N LEU A 159 -7.72 68.67 52.70
CA LEU A 159 -6.79 69.76 52.99
C LEU A 159 -7.53 71.08 53.24
N ASN A 160 -8.46 71.45 52.36
CA ASN A 160 -9.27 72.66 52.52
C ASN A 160 -10.09 72.61 53.81
N ALA A 161 -10.68 71.46 54.14
CA ALA A 161 -11.41 71.25 55.39
C ALA A 161 -10.51 71.39 56.63
N SER A 162 -9.28 70.85 56.60
CA SER A 162 -8.31 71.05 57.68
C SER A 162 -7.94 72.53 57.88
N ILE A 163 -7.76 73.28 56.78
CA ILE A 163 -7.45 74.72 56.83
C ILE A 163 -8.61 75.50 57.45
N GLU A 164 -9.84 75.25 57.01
CA GLU A 164 -11.02 75.96 57.54
C GLU A 164 -11.30 75.58 59.01
N ALA A 165 -11.08 74.32 59.38
CA ALA A 165 -11.14 73.86 60.76
C ALA A 165 -10.11 74.57 61.66
N ALA A 166 -8.89 74.79 61.17
CA ALA A 166 -7.88 75.57 61.89
C ALA A 166 -8.29 77.05 62.02
N ARG A 167 -8.91 77.62 60.97
CA ARG A 167 -9.41 79.01 60.96
C ARG A 167 -10.53 79.25 61.97
N ALA A 168 -11.39 78.26 62.19
CA ALA A 168 -12.46 78.30 63.20
C ALA A 168 -11.95 78.15 64.65
N GLY A 169 -10.64 77.94 64.86
CA GLY A 169 -10.02 77.88 66.18
C GLY A 169 -10.61 76.77 67.08
N ALA A 170 -11.02 77.14 68.30
CA ALA A 170 -11.53 76.17 69.28
C ALA A 170 -12.78 75.41 68.81
N ALA A 171 -13.64 76.06 68.00
CA ALA A 171 -14.87 75.47 67.47
C ALA A 171 -14.60 74.43 66.36
N GLY A 172 -13.45 74.53 65.68
CA GLY A 172 -13.09 73.65 64.56
C GLY A 172 -12.31 72.39 64.94
N ARG A 173 -11.94 72.20 66.21
CA ARG A 173 -11.05 71.08 66.63
C ARG A 173 -11.54 69.70 66.22
N GLY A 174 -12.84 69.42 66.39
CA GLY A 174 -13.43 68.14 65.97
C GLY A 174 -13.37 67.93 64.45
N PHE A 175 -13.65 68.98 63.66
CA PHE A 175 -13.54 68.93 62.21
C PHE A 175 -12.10 68.76 61.73
N SER A 176 -11.12 69.34 62.45
CA SER A 176 -9.70 69.18 62.12
C SER A 176 -9.25 67.72 62.22
N ILE A 177 -9.72 66.98 63.24
CA ILE A 177 -9.40 65.57 63.43
C ILE A 177 -9.99 64.75 62.28
N VAL A 178 -11.27 64.95 61.97
CA VAL A 178 -11.94 64.25 60.85
C VAL A 178 -11.23 64.54 59.53
N ALA A 179 -10.90 65.81 59.25
CA ALA A 179 -10.22 66.19 58.01
C ALA A 179 -8.83 65.55 57.90
N SER A 180 -8.08 65.43 58.99
CA SER A 180 -6.78 64.72 58.99
C SER A 180 -6.92 63.22 58.72
N GLU A 181 -7.95 62.57 59.27
CA GLU A 181 -8.20 61.14 59.05
C GLU A 181 -8.62 60.88 57.60
N VAL A 182 -9.52 61.71 57.05
CA VAL A 182 -9.91 61.63 55.63
C VAL A 182 -8.70 61.83 54.72
N ARG A 183 -7.80 62.77 55.05
CA ARG A 183 -6.58 63.00 54.28
C ARG A 183 -5.64 61.79 54.32
N ALA A 184 -5.47 61.17 55.50
CA ALA A 184 -4.66 59.97 55.65
C ALA A 184 -5.23 58.80 54.85
N LEU A 185 -6.56 58.60 54.90
CA LEU A 185 -7.25 57.57 54.12
C LEU A 185 -7.10 57.80 52.61
N ALA A 186 -7.28 59.04 52.13
CA ALA A 186 -7.08 59.39 50.73
C ALA A 186 -5.63 59.14 50.28
N SER A 187 -4.64 59.51 51.09
CA SER A 187 -3.23 59.23 50.78
C SER A 187 -2.96 57.73 50.63
N ARG A 188 -3.52 56.92 51.53
CA ARG A 188 -3.40 55.46 51.46
C ARG A 188 -4.12 54.86 50.25
N SER A 189 -5.31 55.38 49.90
CA SER A 189 -6.01 54.99 48.68
C SER A 189 -5.23 55.34 47.41
N GLN A 190 -4.49 56.45 47.40
CA GLN A 190 -3.67 56.86 46.27
C GLN A 190 -2.50 55.88 46.04
N GLU A 191 -1.88 55.45 47.13
CA GLU A 191 -0.80 54.45 47.09
C GLU A 191 -1.32 53.09 46.60
N LEU A 192 -2.49 52.66 47.07
CA LEU A 192 -3.14 51.44 46.57
C LEU A 192 -3.48 51.54 45.08
N SER A 193 -4.03 52.67 44.62
CA SER A 193 -4.32 52.88 43.19
C SER A 193 -3.05 52.84 42.33
N LYS A 194 -1.91 53.34 42.84
CA LYS A 194 -0.61 53.23 42.17
C LYS A 194 -0.13 51.78 42.08
N SER A 195 -0.17 51.05 43.19
CA SER A 195 0.19 49.62 43.20
C SER A 195 -0.70 48.78 42.27
N TYR A 196 -1.98 49.14 42.16
CA TYR A 196 -2.91 48.48 41.25
C TYR A 196 -2.57 48.80 39.79
N HIS A 197 -2.22 50.06 39.47
CA HIS A 197 -1.74 50.44 38.14
C HIS A 197 -0.51 49.63 37.71
N ASP A 198 0.48 49.49 38.59
CA ASP A 198 1.68 48.70 38.32
C ASP A 198 1.34 47.21 38.04
N SER A 199 0.34 46.68 38.75
CA SER A 199 -0.16 45.31 38.55
C SER A 199 -0.88 45.15 37.21
N LEU A 200 -1.71 46.13 36.81
CA LEU A 200 -2.38 46.13 35.51
C LEU A 200 -1.38 46.21 34.35
N ASN A 201 -0.34 47.04 34.46
CA ASN A 201 0.75 47.10 33.47
C ASN A 201 1.47 45.75 33.33
N ARG A 202 1.70 45.06 34.46
CA ARG A 202 2.30 43.72 34.44
C ARG A 202 1.37 42.69 33.77
N ASN A 203 0.07 42.80 34.01
CA ASN A 203 -0.93 41.97 33.34
C ASN A 203 -0.92 42.22 31.82
N ASP A 204 -0.80 43.47 31.35
CA ASP A 204 -0.73 43.76 29.91
C ASP A 204 0.44 43.05 29.22
N LEU A 205 1.61 43.06 29.87
CA LEU A 205 2.80 42.37 29.36
C LEU A 205 2.56 40.86 29.27
N ILE A 206 2.02 40.25 30.32
CA ILE A 206 1.73 38.81 30.36
C ILE A 206 0.68 38.45 29.31
N THR A 207 -0.44 39.18 29.27
CA THR A 207 -1.53 38.94 28.34
C THR A 207 -1.07 39.09 26.89
N THR A 208 -0.23 40.08 26.57
CA THR A 208 0.34 40.27 25.23
C THR A 208 1.27 39.11 24.85
N ALA A 209 2.16 38.68 25.75
CA ALA A 209 3.05 37.55 25.50
C ALA A 209 2.26 36.25 25.28
N THR A 210 1.30 35.96 26.16
CA THR A 210 0.42 34.78 26.01
C THR A 210 -0.38 34.82 24.71
N PHE A 211 -0.85 35.99 24.28
CA PHE A 211 -1.54 36.15 23.00
C PHE A 211 -0.63 35.81 21.81
N GLN A 212 0.64 36.23 21.85
CA GLN A 212 1.63 35.88 20.83
C GLN A 212 1.91 34.37 20.80
N ASP A 213 2.03 33.73 21.96
CA ASP A 213 2.24 32.28 22.06
C ASP A 213 1.04 31.49 21.50
N ILE A 214 -0.19 31.93 21.79
CA ILE A 214 -1.40 31.34 21.22
C ILE A 214 -1.41 31.48 19.69
N GLN A 215 -1.07 32.66 19.17
CA GLN A 215 -0.98 32.90 17.73
C GLN A 215 0.08 32.02 17.04
N ALA A 216 1.27 31.89 17.65
CA ALA A 216 2.32 31.02 17.16
C ALA A 216 1.89 29.55 17.19
N GLY A 217 1.32 29.09 18.30
CA GLY A 217 0.79 27.73 18.45
C GLY A 217 -0.31 27.42 17.43
N GLY A 218 -1.24 28.33 17.20
CA GLY A 218 -2.28 28.20 16.18
C GLY A 218 -1.71 28.02 14.77
N LYS A 219 -0.71 28.81 14.39
CA LYS A 219 -0.01 28.67 13.10
C LYS A 219 0.72 27.33 12.97
N MET A 220 1.37 26.87 14.04
CA MET A 220 2.04 25.56 14.05
C MET A 220 1.06 24.41 13.88
N ILE A 221 -0.10 24.48 14.52
CA ILE A 221 -1.17 23.48 14.37
C ILE A 221 -1.70 23.46 12.94
N ALA A 222 -1.95 24.64 12.34
CA ALA A 222 -2.40 24.75 10.96
C ALA A 222 -1.39 24.12 9.98
N ALA A 223 -0.09 24.40 10.16
CA ALA A 223 0.98 23.80 9.36
C ALA A 223 1.05 22.27 9.55
N SER A 224 0.89 21.79 10.79
CA SER A 224 0.89 20.36 11.10
C SER A 224 -0.31 19.64 10.47
N LEU A 225 -1.48 20.27 10.50
CA LEU A 225 -2.69 19.76 9.87
C LEU A 225 -2.51 19.64 8.35
N ALA A 226 -1.97 20.67 7.70
CA ALA A 226 -1.69 20.65 6.27
C ALA A 226 -0.70 19.52 5.89
N SER A 227 0.33 19.29 6.70
CA SER A 227 1.28 18.20 6.52
C SER A 227 0.62 16.82 6.63
N VAL A 228 -0.24 16.64 7.65
CA VAL A 228 -1.01 15.41 7.87
C VAL A 228 -1.97 15.13 6.71
N GLU A 229 -2.66 16.16 6.21
CA GLU A 229 -3.56 16.03 5.05
C GLU A 229 -2.81 15.70 3.76
N ALA A 230 -1.63 16.29 3.55
CA ALA A 230 -0.77 15.97 2.42
C ALA A 230 -0.29 14.52 2.44
N LEU A 231 0.16 14.02 3.61
CA LEU A 231 0.52 12.62 3.80
C LEU A 231 -0.67 11.68 3.56
N ALA A 232 -1.88 12.07 3.98
CA ALA A 232 -3.08 11.27 3.75
C ALA A 232 -3.38 11.14 2.25
N GLY A 233 -3.25 12.24 1.50
CA GLY A 233 -3.37 12.23 0.04
C GLY A 233 -2.34 11.30 -0.63
N GLN A 234 -1.09 11.29 -0.17
CA GLN A 234 -0.07 10.39 -0.69
C GLN A 234 -0.41 8.92 -0.45
N ILE A 235 -0.88 8.57 0.75
CA ILE A 235 -1.30 7.18 1.06
C ILE A 235 -2.47 6.77 0.17
N GLN A 236 -3.45 7.66 -0.04
CA GLN A 236 -4.58 7.39 -0.91
C GLN A 236 -4.14 7.12 -2.36
N SER A 237 -3.23 7.93 -2.91
CA SER A 237 -2.69 7.67 -4.27
C SER A 237 -1.96 6.33 -4.39
N ARG A 238 -1.25 5.90 -3.33
CA ARG A 238 -0.55 4.60 -3.32
C ARG A 238 -1.53 3.44 -3.23
N LEU A 239 -2.60 3.58 -2.44
CA LEU A 239 -3.66 2.60 -2.37
C LEU A 239 -4.36 2.42 -3.72
N GLU A 240 -4.61 3.50 -4.46
CA GLU A 240 -5.19 3.44 -5.81
C GLU A 240 -4.27 2.69 -6.78
N GLN A 241 -2.96 3.02 -6.79
CA GLN A 241 -1.96 2.33 -7.61
C GLN A 241 -1.81 0.84 -7.29
N ALA A 242 -1.97 0.43 -6.03
CA ALA A 242 -1.92 -0.98 -5.64
C ALA A 242 -3.20 -1.77 -5.98
N THR A 243 -4.27 -1.09 -6.41
CA THR A 243 -5.53 -1.71 -6.81
C THR A 243 -5.79 -1.71 -8.30
N SER A 244 -5.02 -0.94 -9.08
CA SER A 244 -5.01 -0.93 -10.55
C SER A 244 -4.09 -2.00 -11.13
#